data_AF-A0A834JUF7-F1
#
_entry.id   AF-A0A834JUF7-F1
#
_cell.length_a   1.000
_cell.length_b   1.000
_cell.length_c   1.000
_cell.angle_alpha   90.00
_cell.angle_beta   90.00
_cell.angle_gamma   90.00
#
_symmetry.space_group_name_H-M   'P 1'
#
loop_
_entity.id
_entity.type
_entity.pdbx_description
1 polymer ?
#
loop_
_entity_poly.entity_id
_entity_poly.type
_entity_poly.pdbx_seq_one_letter_code
_entity_poly.pdbx_strand_id
1 'polypeptide(L)'
;MIWNTAYELIYQWIGQYITPYFWNYAPVSKILNSFLASLTTVDINPDEMEGKWPMTILYSLYYEFGKTVPFSRVAGIRYEATAAKAELVFRMFNYTLGKDVFREGVRNFIQQQWDKKTPRVFVSEDIYTRLDEAAAGTADLPQGLTILSVSTAWINQDRLPLVTVIRDYESGDIILSQKVYMREPPPVPNNKALSQWDIPIVMLSENELDFSQTKPSVWLTKQDNEPRNLTIKDIASKDQFIIVNPEEIGMFPVNYDSCNWKMLSQFLRGPNRETIPVLTRAKLLHDSWNLAYAGELCFGIALNMTLFLREETSLVVWEPVFTMIDHVGKRIEGSDVYIKFEAYIRSLLKPLYEKLGGKPRLCEPSWRVHIRGLAKNFLCRAGYEPCVKEAREQYSKWLMETEPDKGNPVANEFICPVYKWGTIDEWEFGLQRVINFPQNSLERKQNERTYLLKTLAGCPKDTYKIQRLLNITILDQNDNFTDSDIQLIFNMLTGGVAGYTTLFNFLTEHWDTIKERFENRKYLWDGIVNSATSSFKTQEGYDMVYELYQTRRDQLESASGIIQEALENIDQEVSWREENLPIIEAWLDENLSKEQLQDIEVATDYTTTTTVTPIAG
;
A
#
# COMPACT_ATOMS: atom_id res chain seq x y z
N MET A 1 16.77 7.63 16.49
CA MET A 1 18.17 7.68 16.96
C MET A 1 18.45 6.48 17.86
N ILE A 2 17.46 6.06 18.66
CA ILE A 2 17.54 4.90 19.56
C ILE A 2 17.75 3.61 18.78
N TRP A 3 17.08 3.40 17.64
CA TRP A 3 17.25 2.15 16.87
C TRP A 3 18.69 1.94 16.43
N ASN A 4 19.32 2.96 15.83
CA ASN A 4 20.72 2.89 15.42
C ASN A 4 21.64 2.63 16.62
N THR A 5 21.42 3.31 17.74
CA THR A 5 22.22 3.09 18.96
C THR A 5 22.02 1.67 19.52
N ALA A 6 20.79 1.18 19.57
CA ALA A 6 20.49 -0.18 20.00
C ALA A 6 21.16 -1.20 19.09
N TYR A 7 21.06 -1.02 17.77
CA TYR A 7 21.71 -1.86 16.77
C TYR A 7 23.23 -1.94 16.97
N GLU A 8 23.90 -0.79 17.09
CA GLU A 8 25.36 -0.74 17.28
C GLU A 8 25.82 -1.34 18.62
N LEU A 9 25.02 -1.21 19.67
CA LEU A 9 25.27 -1.85 20.97
C LEU A 9 25.10 -3.38 20.90
N ILE A 10 24.06 -3.85 20.21
CA ILE A 10 23.83 -5.28 19.99
C ILE A 10 24.93 -5.88 19.11
N TYR A 11 25.42 -5.13 18.11
CA TYR A 11 26.51 -5.53 17.22
C TYR A 11 27.83 -5.81 17.98
N GLN A 12 28.04 -5.20 19.15
CA GLN A 12 29.18 -5.52 20.02
C GLN A 12 29.15 -6.98 20.50
N TRP A 13 27.96 -7.56 20.67
CA TRP A 13 27.78 -8.96 21.03
C TRP A 13 27.72 -9.86 19.79
N ILE A 14 26.85 -9.55 18.85
CA ILE A 14 26.59 -10.38 17.66
C ILE A 14 27.19 -9.65 16.44
N GLY A 15 28.44 -9.96 16.13
CA GLY A 15 29.25 -9.29 15.13
C GLY A 15 30.71 -9.20 15.58
N GLN A 16 30.94 -8.53 16.73
CA GLN A 16 32.28 -8.34 17.29
C GLN A 16 32.70 -9.43 18.29
N TYR A 17 31.88 -9.74 19.29
CA TYR A 17 32.22 -10.77 20.29
C TYR A 17 32.12 -12.18 19.73
N ILE A 18 31.01 -12.49 19.03
CA ILE A 18 30.86 -13.67 18.18
C ILE A 18 30.66 -13.21 16.74
N THR A 19 31.46 -13.73 15.80
CA THR A 19 31.56 -13.22 14.43
C THR A 19 31.12 -14.28 13.41
N PRO A 20 30.50 -13.92 12.28
CA PRO A 20 30.25 -14.90 11.21
C PRO A 20 31.54 -15.62 10.80
N TYR A 21 31.50 -16.94 10.64
CA TYR A 21 32.65 -17.71 10.17
C TYR A 21 33.14 -17.25 8.78
N PHE A 22 32.20 -16.85 7.93
CA PHE A 22 32.43 -16.34 6.59
C PHE A 22 31.31 -15.39 6.17
N TRP A 23 31.53 -14.60 5.11
CA TRP A 23 30.62 -13.53 4.68
C TRP A 23 29.21 -13.99 4.30
N ASN A 24 29.04 -15.25 3.89
CA ASN A 24 27.73 -15.82 3.58
C ASN A 24 26.83 -15.97 4.82
N TYR A 25 27.39 -16.00 6.03
CA TYR A 25 26.64 -16.07 7.30
C TYR A 25 26.40 -14.68 7.93
N ALA A 26 27.04 -13.62 7.43
CA ALA A 26 26.82 -12.25 7.92
C ALA A 26 25.37 -11.75 7.83
N PRO A 27 24.53 -12.17 6.87
CA PRO A 27 23.13 -11.75 6.83
C PRO A 27 22.35 -12.13 8.09
N VAL A 28 22.58 -13.31 8.69
CA VAL A 28 21.78 -13.74 9.86
C VAL A 28 22.04 -12.85 11.09
N SER A 29 23.28 -12.40 11.32
CA SER A 29 23.57 -11.47 12.41
C SER A 29 22.95 -10.11 12.17
N LYS A 30 23.01 -9.59 10.93
CA LYS A 30 22.35 -8.33 10.58
C LYS A 30 20.84 -8.41 10.86
N ILE A 31 20.19 -9.49 10.45
CA ILE A 31 18.75 -9.71 10.65
C ILE A 31 18.42 -9.82 12.15
N LEU A 32 19.14 -10.66 12.88
CA LEU A 32 18.91 -10.84 14.32
C LEU A 32 19.15 -9.54 15.10
N ASN A 33 20.20 -8.78 14.77
CA ASN A 33 20.48 -7.50 15.39
C ASN A 33 19.41 -6.46 15.08
N SER A 34 18.90 -6.46 13.83
CA SER A 34 17.80 -5.57 13.43
C SER A 34 16.55 -5.86 14.24
N PHE A 35 16.17 -7.14 14.37
CA PHE A 35 15.05 -7.57 15.20
C PHE A 35 15.21 -7.14 16.67
N LEU A 36 16.35 -7.45 17.27
CA LEU A 36 16.63 -7.11 18.68
C LEU A 36 16.67 -5.59 18.90
N ALA A 37 17.19 -4.82 17.94
CA ALA A 37 17.20 -3.36 17.97
C ALA A 37 15.79 -2.80 17.86
N SER A 38 14.94 -3.37 16.98
CA SER A 38 13.54 -3.01 16.85
C SER A 38 12.77 -3.26 18.14
N LEU A 39 12.91 -4.45 18.74
CA LEU A 39 12.31 -4.78 20.03
C LEU A 39 12.76 -3.82 21.13
N THR A 40 14.06 -3.57 21.24
CA THR A 40 14.64 -2.65 22.23
C THR A 40 14.14 -1.22 22.03
N THR A 41 13.98 -0.78 20.78
CA THR A 41 13.47 0.56 20.46
C THR A 41 12.02 0.70 20.90
N VAL A 42 11.18 -0.28 20.61
CA VAL A 42 9.78 -0.29 21.04
C VAL A 42 9.68 -0.29 22.56
N ASP A 43 10.51 -1.08 23.27
CA ASP A 43 10.49 -1.14 24.73
C ASP A 43 10.97 0.18 25.39
N ILE A 44 11.96 0.87 24.81
CA ILE A 44 12.51 2.12 25.36
C ILE A 44 11.67 3.34 24.98
N ASN A 45 11.24 3.41 23.72
CA ASN A 45 10.51 4.53 23.16
C ASN A 45 9.56 4.06 22.05
N PRO A 46 8.34 3.61 22.40
CA PRO A 46 7.33 3.19 21.43
C PRO A 46 7.04 4.25 20.37
N ASP A 47 7.19 5.53 20.71
CA ASP A 47 6.95 6.66 19.81
C ASP A 47 8.03 6.82 18.73
N GLU A 48 9.25 6.29 18.91
CA GLU A 48 10.31 6.38 17.87
C GLU A 48 9.93 5.61 16.60
N MET A 49 9.20 4.51 16.74
CA MET A 49 8.62 3.78 15.62
C MET A 49 7.22 4.26 15.25
N GLU A 50 6.73 5.31 15.93
CA GLU A 50 5.36 5.82 15.85
C GLU A 50 4.28 4.71 16.01
N GLY A 51 4.63 3.63 16.73
CA GLY A 51 3.81 2.41 16.84
C GLY A 51 3.57 1.65 15.53
N LYS A 52 4.22 2.04 14.42
CA LYS A 52 3.96 1.48 13.08
C LYS A 52 4.66 0.16 12.82
N TRP A 53 5.69 -0.19 13.59
CA TRP A 53 6.33 -1.50 13.48
C TRP A 53 5.45 -2.56 14.17
N PRO A 54 5.17 -3.72 13.54
CA PRO A 54 5.72 -4.21 12.27
C PRO A 54 4.90 -3.86 11.01
N MET A 55 3.76 -3.16 11.13
CA MET A 55 2.86 -2.86 10.00
C MET A 55 3.55 -2.27 8.78
N THR A 56 4.47 -1.30 8.94
CA THR A 56 5.20 -0.70 7.81
C THR A 56 5.97 -1.73 6.96
N ILE A 57 6.57 -2.73 7.62
CA ILE A 57 7.27 -3.83 6.95
C ILE A 57 6.26 -4.72 6.23
N LEU A 58 5.18 -5.10 6.93
CA LEU A 58 4.17 -6.03 6.43
C LEU A 58 3.48 -5.56 5.16
N TYR A 59 3.12 -4.27 5.09
CA TYR A 59 2.56 -3.68 3.86
C TYR A 59 3.46 -4.01 2.68
N SER A 60 4.73 -3.61 2.77
CA SER A 60 5.72 -3.79 1.72
C SER A 60 5.88 -5.27 1.34
N LEU A 61 5.88 -6.18 2.32
CA LEU A 61 5.98 -7.62 2.05
C LEU A 61 4.78 -8.18 1.30
N TYR A 62 3.55 -7.79 1.64
CA TYR A 62 2.36 -8.29 0.94
C TYR A 62 2.32 -7.81 -0.51
N TYR A 63 2.77 -6.58 -0.79
CA TYR A 63 2.91 -6.09 -2.17
C TYR A 63 4.02 -6.80 -2.93
N GLU A 64 5.18 -6.99 -2.30
CA GLU A 64 6.38 -7.52 -2.94
C GLU A 64 6.27 -9.04 -3.20
N PHE A 65 5.70 -9.80 -2.26
CA PHE A 65 5.56 -11.26 -2.35
C PHE A 65 4.18 -11.74 -2.81
N GLY A 66 3.19 -10.85 -2.92
CA GLY A 66 1.84 -11.16 -3.38
C GLY A 66 1.59 -10.94 -4.88
N LYS A 67 2.58 -10.46 -5.64
CA LYS A 67 2.50 -10.29 -7.10
C LYS A 67 3.18 -11.43 -7.85
N THR A 68 2.73 -11.69 -9.08
CA THR A 68 3.32 -12.68 -9.99
C THR A 68 4.76 -12.33 -10.35
N VAL A 69 4.98 -11.07 -10.72
CA VAL A 69 6.28 -10.45 -10.92
C VAL A 69 6.59 -9.58 -9.70
N PRO A 70 7.79 -9.70 -9.10
CA PRO A 70 8.21 -8.82 -8.01
C PRO A 70 7.97 -7.35 -8.37
N PHE A 71 7.40 -6.59 -7.43
CA PHE A 71 7.19 -5.16 -7.63
C PHE A 71 8.53 -4.45 -7.81
N SER A 72 9.52 -4.82 -6.99
CA SER A 72 10.87 -4.33 -7.14
C SER A 72 11.58 -4.99 -8.34
N ARG A 73 11.89 -4.18 -9.36
CA ARG A 73 12.81 -4.57 -10.46
C ARG A 73 14.29 -4.41 -10.08
N VAL A 74 14.57 -3.96 -8.85
CA VAL A 74 15.92 -3.68 -8.34
C VAL A 74 16.30 -4.77 -7.35
N ALA A 75 17.32 -5.55 -7.65
CA ALA A 75 17.77 -6.68 -6.81
C ALA A 75 18.02 -6.28 -5.34
N GLY A 76 18.47 -5.04 -5.08
CA GLY A 76 18.68 -4.52 -3.73
C GLY A 76 17.39 -4.39 -2.91
N ILE A 77 16.29 -3.92 -3.50
CA ILE A 77 15.01 -3.78 -2.80
C ILE A 77 14.43 -5.17 -2.47
N ARG A 78 14.54 -6.13 -3.40
CA ARG A 78 14.16 -7.52 -3.13
C ARG A 78 14.96 -8.12 -1.98
N TYR A 79 16.27 -7.86 -1.94
CA TYR A 79 17.12 -8.31 -0.85
C TYR A 79 16.70 -7.73 0.51
N GLU A 80 16.36 -6.44 0.57
CA GLU A 80 15.84 -5.81 1.77
C GLU A 80 14.50 -6.41 2.22
N ALA A 81 13.59 -6.68 1.28
CA ALA A 81 12.32 -7.35 1.57
C ALA A 81 12.53 -8.77 2.15
N THR A 82 13.46 -9.56 1.59
CA THR A 82 13.81 -10.88 2.13
C THR A 82 14.46 -10.78 3.52
N ALA A 83 15.29 -9.77 3.77
CA ALA A 83 15.86 -9.54 5.09
C ALA A 83 14.78 -9.18 6.13
N ALA A 84 13.83 -8.31 5.77
CA ALA A 84 12.72 -7.93 6.62
C ALA A 84 11.77 -9.12 6.88
N LYS A 85 11.57 -9.98 5.89
CA LYS A 85 10.86 -11.26 6.03
C LYS A 85 11.51 -12.14 7.12
N ALA A 86 12.83 -12.27 7.09
CA ALA A 86 13.57 -13.02 8.10
C ALA A 86 13.54 -12.35 9.50
N GLU A 87 13.51 -11.02 9.57
CA GLU A 87 13.33 -10.28 10.84
C GLU A 87 11.99 -10.63 11.49
N LEU A 88 10.91 -10.66 10.70
CA LEU A 88 9.58 -11.03 11.18
C LEU A 88 9.44 -12.51 11.54
N VAL A 89 10.27 -13.39 10.97
CA VAL A 89 10.36 -14.80 11.42
C VAL A 89 10.94 -14.87 12.84
N PHE A 90 11.98 -14.09 13.17
CA PHE A 90 12.45 -14.01 14.55
C PHE A 90 11.41 -13.41 15.49
N ARG A 91 10.64 -12.42 15.02
CA ARG A 91 9.49 -11.89 15.77
C ARG A 91 8.48 -13.01 16.05
N MET A 92 8.08 -13.77 15.04
CA MET A 92 7.15 -14.90 15.19
C MET A 92 7.64 -15.91 16.23
N PHE A 93 8.94 -16.27 16.22
CA PHE A 93 9.51 -17.17 17.23
C PHE A 93 9.55 -16.54 18.63
N ASN A 94 9.91 -15.27 18.76
CA ASN A 94 9.89 -14.57 20.05
C ASN A 94 8.49 -14.55 20.69
N TYR A 95 7.44 -14.46 19.88
CA TYR A 95 6.06 -14.54 20.36
C TYR A 95 5.64 -15.98 20.68
N THR A 96 5.91 -16.93 19.79
CA THR A 96 5.36 -18.30 19.88
C THR A 96 6.11 -19.20 20.84
N LEU A 97 7.43 -19.04 20.97
CA LEU A 97 8.25 -19.71 22.00
C LEU A 97 8.14 -18.97 23.36
N GLY A 98 7.71 -17.72 23.34
CA GLY A 98 7.75 -16.82 24.49
C GLY A 98 9.10 -16.11 24.66
N LYS A 99 9.03 -14.87 25.18
CA LYS A 99 10.17 -13.96 25.31
C LYS A 99 11.34 -14.56 26.09
N ASP A 100 11.05 -15.32 27.15
CA ASP A 100 12.09 -15.88 28.02
C ASP A 100 12.87 -17.01 27.35
N VAL A 101 12.17 -17.94 26.68
CA VAL A 101 12.77 -19.04 25.93
C VAL A 101 13.59 -18.51 24.76
N PHE A 102 13.04 -17.54 24.01
CA PHE A 102 13.76 -16.91 22.91
C PHE A 102 15.04 -16.20 23.40
N ARG A 103 14.93 -15.46 24.50
CA ARG A 103 16.08 -14.77 25.13
C ARG A 103 17.13 -15.77 25.63
N GLU A 104 16.72 -16.90 26.20
CA GLU A 104 17.62 -17.97 26.60
C GLU A 104 18.37 -18.54 25.39
N GLY A 105 17.67 -18.85 24.29
CA GLY A 105 18.30 -19.34 23.06
C GLY A 105 19.31 -18.34 22.47
N VAL A 106 18.98 -17.04 22.43
CA VAL A 106 19.91 -15.99 22.00
C VAL A 106 21.12 -15.87 22.94
N ARG A 107 20.92 -16.00 24.27
CA ARG A 107 22.03 -16.01 25.23
C ARG A 107 22.94 -17.21 25.02
N ASN A 108 22.38 -18.40 24.85
CA ASN A 108 23.13 -19.63 24.61
C ASN A 108 23.90 -19.54 23.29
N PHE A 109 23.32 -18.92 22.25
CA PHE A 109 24.01 -18.59 21.00
C PHE A 109 25.20 -17.65 21.20
N ILE A 110 25.04 -16.54 21.93
CA ILE A 110 26.16 -15.60 22.20
C ILE A 110 27.24 -16.27 23.06
N GLN A 111 26.84 -17.10 24.02
CA GLN A 111 27.74 -17.76 24.96
C GLN A 111 28.36 -19.05 24.41
N GLN A 112 27.99 -19.48 23.20
CA GLN A 112 28.51 -20.73 22.63
C GLN A 112 30.03 -20.65 22.55
N GLN A 113 30.70 -21.43 23.41
CA GLN A 113 32.14 -21.55 23.41
C GLN A 113 32.49 -22.78 22.60
N TRP A 114 33.23 -22.60 21.53
CA TRP A 114 34.18 -23.62 21.15
C TRP A 114 35.34 -23.61 22.15
N ASP A 115 35.97 -24.76 22.37
CA ASP A 115 37.16 -24.89 23.23
C ASP A 115 38.18 -23.76 23.02
N LYS A 116 39.02 -23.48 24.03
CA LYS A 116 40.03 -22.39 24.07
C LYS A 116 40.94 -22.24 22.82
N LYS A 117 40.88 -23.16 21.87
CA LYS A 117 41.64 -23.20 20.62
C LYS A 117 40.86 -22.71 19.39
N THR A 118 39.55 -22.49 19.47
CA THR A 118 38.73 -22.12 18.32
C THR A 118 38.26 -20.66 18.45
N PRO A 119 38.29 -19.87 17.37
CA PRO A 119 37.77 -18.51 17.37
C PRO A 119 36.26 -18.50 17.67
N ARG A 120 35.76 -17.38 18.21
CA ARG A 120 34.32 -17.15 18.48
C ARG A 120 33.59 -16.86 17.18
N VAL A 121 33.42 -17.90 16.36
CA VAL A 121 32.74 -17.82 15.08
C VAL A 121 31.39 -18.52 15.12
N PHE A 122 30.47 -18.19 14.21
CA PHE A 122 29.21 -18.92 14.05
C PHE A 122 28.84 -19.13 12.57
N VAL A 123 27.99 -20.12 12.33
CA VAL A 123 27.25 -20.31 11.06
C VAL A 123 25.77 -20.02 11.26
N SER A 124 25.01 -19.82 10.18
CA SER A 124 23.60 -19.39 10.27
C SER A 124 22.72 -20.36 11.04
N GLU A 125 23.01 -21.66 10.95
CA GLU A 125 22.27 -22.73 11.60
C GLU A 125 22.41 -22.74 13.13
N ASP A 126 23.48 -22.13 13.66
CA ASP A 126 23.77 -22.14 15.10
C ASP A 126 22.67 -21.46 15.92
N ILE A 127 22.20 -20.27 15.50
CA ILE A 127 21.15 -19.56 16.25
C ILE A 127 19.85 -20.37 16.29
N TYR A 128 19.46 -20.99 15.18
CA TYR A 128 18.24 -21.79 15.13
C TYR A 128 18.38 -23.05 16.01
N THR A 129 19.54 -23.69 15.99
CA THR A 129 19.84 -24.84 16.86
C THR A 129 19.76 -24.47 18.34
N ARG A 130 20.29 -23.30 18.73
CA ARG A 130 20.22 -22.82 20.13
C ARG A 130 18.81 -22.45 20.57
N LEU A 131 17.99 -21.95 19.66
CA LEU A 131 16.58 -21.73 19.93
C LEU A 131 15.84 -23.08 20.07
N ASP A 132 16.15 -24.08 19.24
CA ASP A 132 15.58 -25.43 19.36
C ASP A 132 15.93 -26.08 20.71
N GLU A 133 17.19 -25.95 21.13
CA GLU A 133 17.66 -26.43 22.44
C GLU A 133 16.96 -25.73 23.61
N ALA A 134 16.78 -24.39 23.54
CA ALA A 134 16.08 -23.65 24.59
C ALA A 134 14.58 -23.99 24.64
N ALA A 135 13.97 -24.27 23.48
CA ALA A 135 12.59 -24.70 23.40
C ALA A 135 12.38 -26.16 23.84
N ALA A 136 13.45 -26.96 23.98
CA ALA A 136 13.37 -28.36 24.36
C ALA A 136 12.72 -28.52 25.76
N GLY A 137 11.50 -29.06 25.79
CA GLY A 137 10.73 -29.29 27.02
C GLY A 137 9.57 -28.31 27.27
N THR A 138 9.37 -27.31 26.40
CA THR A 138 8.29 -26.32 26.53
C THR A 138 6.97 -26.74 25.87
N ALA A 139 6.99 -27.84 25.09
CA ALA A 139 5.90 -28.31 24.22
C ALA A 139 5.41 -27.28 23.18
N ASP A 140 6.20 -26.23 22.92
CA ASP A 140 5.81 -25.13 22.02
C ASP A 140 5.96 -25.47 20.53
N LEU A 141 6.72 -26.51 20.20
CA LEU A 141 6.92 -27.04 18.83
C LEU A 141 6.35 -28.46 18.69
N PRO A 142 5.68 -28.79 17.56
CA PRO A 142 5.22 -30.15 17.29
C PRO A 142 6.39 -31.13 17.16
N GLN A 143 6.15 -32.39 17.49
CA GLN A 143 7.17 -33.43 17.39
C GLN A 143 7.72 -33.54 15.95
N GLY A 144 9.04 -33.44 15.80
CA GLY A 144 9.73 -33.54 14.52
C GLY A 144 9.88 -32.23 13.74
N LEU A 145 9.24 -31.13 14.18
CA LEU A 145 9.52 -29.80 13.65
C LEU A 145 10.73 -29.17 14.37
N THR A 146 11.54 -28.43 13.62
CA THR A 146 12.67 -27.66 14.16
C THR A 146 12.53 -26.21 13.72
N ILE A 147 13.02 -25.28 14.52
CA ILE A 147 13.01 -23.85 14.20
C ILE A 147 13.74 -23.59 12.89
N LEU A 148 14.83 -24.33 12.62
CA LEU A 148 15.54 -24.24 11.35
C LEU A 148 14.67 -24.67 10.16
N SER A 149 13.90 -25.76 10.27
CA SER A 149 13.06 -26.23 9.15
C SER A 149 11.87 -25.31 8.89
N VAL A 150 11.31 -24.74 9.95
CA VAL A 150 10.27 -23.69 9.87
C VAL A 150 10.86 -22.44 9.23
N SER A 151 11.94 -21.89 9.78
CA SER A 151 12.55 -20.63 9.32
C SER A 151 13.00 -20.70 7.85
N THR A 152 13.58 -21.84 7.44
CA THR A 152 14.02 -22.06 6.05
C THR A 152 12.85 -21.93 5.07
N ALA A 153 11.69 -22.51 5.37
CA ALA A 153 10.51 -22.40 4.52
C ALA A 153 9.97 -20.97 4.45
N TRP A 154 9.95 -20.26 5.58
CA TRP A 154 9.50 -18.87 5.62
C TRP A 154 10.46 -17.92 4.89
N ILE A 155 11.78 -18.11 5.00
CA ILE A 155 12.78 -17.19 4.44
C ILE A 155 13.00 -17.45 2.95
N ASN A 156 13.15 -18.71 2.54
CA ASN A 156 13.61 -19.06 1.18
C ASN A 156 12.48 -19.14 0.15
N GLN A 157 11.24 -19.39 0.57
CA GLN A 157 10.13 -19.41 -0.37
C GLN A 157 9.81 -17.99 -0.83
N ASP A 158 9.68 -17.80 -2.13
CA ASP A 158 9.45 -16.49 -2.75
C ASP A 158 7.99 -16.00 -2.62
N ARG A 159 7.26 -16.47 -1.61
CA ARG A 159 5.82 -16.23 -1.41
C ARG A 159 5.48 -16.16 0.09
N LEU A 160 4.24 -15.76 0.38
CA LEU A 160 3.63 -15.79 1.71
C LEU A 160 2.40 -16.72 1.70
N PRO A 161 2.05 -17.36 2.83
CA PRO A 161 0.79 -18.07 2.95
C PRO A 161 -0.38 -17.11 3.18
N LEU A 162 -1.55 -17.52 2.73
CA LEU A 162 -2.86 -17.05 3.19
C LEU A 162 -3.45 -18.17 4.05
N VAL A 163 -3.94 -17.83 5.25
CA VAL A 163 -4.69 -18.75 6.11
C VAL A 163 -6.19 -18.42 6.02
N THR A 164 -6.99 -19.42 5.66
CA THR A 164 -8.46 -19.32 5.67
C THR A 164 -9.02 -20.08 6.87
N VAL A 165 -9.95 -19.44 7.57
CA VAL A 165 -10.59 -19.90 8.81
C VAL A 165 -12.09 -19.96 8.56
N ILE A 166 -12.64 -21.16 8.51
CA ILE A 166 -14.08 -21.38 8.30
C ILE A 166 -14.65 -21.98 9.58
N ARG A 167 -15.60 -21.28 10.20
CA ARG A 167 -16.32 -21.78 11.37
C ARG A 167 -17.60 -22.48 10.93
N ASP A 168 -17.77 -23.73 11.35
CA ASP A 168 -19.03 -24.44 11.28
C ASP A 168 -19.78 -24.24 12.60
N TYR A 169 -20.70 -23.28 12.58
CA TYR A 169 -21.48 -22.84 13.72
C TYR A 169 -22.49 -23.89 14.23
N GLU A 170 -22.79 -24.93 13.45
CA GLU A 170 -23.71 -26.02 13.84
C GLU A 170 -22.95 -27.16 14.52
N SER A 171 -21.81 -27.59 13.97
CA SER A 171 -20.98 -28.65 14.56
C SER A 171 -20.05 -28.16 15.67
N GLY A 172 -19.83 -26.85 15.76
CA GLY A 172 -18.90 -26.22 16.70
C GLY A 172 -17.45 -26.53 16.35
N ASP A 173 -17.12 -26.53 15.06
CA ASP A 173 -15.79 -26.84 14.54
C ASP A 173 -15.20 -25.64 13.76
N ILE A 174 -13.87 -25.52 13.78
CA ILE A 174 -13.10 -24.58 12.96
C ILE A 174 -12.29 -25.40 11.95
N ILE A 175 -12.38 -25.01 10.69
CA ILE A 175 -11.64 -25.58 9.57
C ILE A 175 -10.57 -24.56 9.14
N LEU A 176 -9.30 -24.91 9.32
CA LEU A 176 -8.14 -24.13 8.96
C LEU A 176 -7.52 -24.67 7.68
N SER A 177 -7.18 -23.79 6.74
CA SER A 177 -6.49 -24.15 5.50
C SER A 177 -5.47 -23.10 5.12
N GLN A 178 -4.46 -23.48 4.34
CA GLN A 178 -3.48 -22.55 3.78
C GLN A 178 -3.36 -22.69 2.27
N LYS A 179 -3.03 -21.58 1.61
CA LYS A 179 -2.56 -21.55 0.22
C LYS A 179 -1.56 -20.43 0.01
N VAL A 180 -0.93 -20.38 -1.15
CA VAL A 180 -0.08 -19.25 -1.55
C VAL A 180 -0.95 -17.99 -1.67
N TYR A 181 -0.57 -16.93 -0.94
CA TYR A 181 -1.22 -15.63 -1.06
C TYR A 181 -0.79 -14.94 -2.36
N MET A 182 -1.79 -14.54 -3.15
CA MET A 182 -1.62 -13.75 -4.36
C MET A 182 -2.59 -12.56 -4.30
N ARG A 183 -2.05 -11.36 -4.17
CA ARG A 183 -2.82 -10.12 -4.13
C ARG A 183 -3.46 -9.79 -5.47
N GLU A 184 -2.75 -10.11 -6.55
CA GLU A 184 -3.15 -9.92 -7.94
C GLU A 184 -2.92 -11.26 -8.65
N PRO A 185 -3.93 -12.16 -8.65
CA PRO A 185 -3.78 -13.49 -9.22
C PRO A 185 -3.59 -13.40 -10.75
N PRO A 186 -2.73 -14.25 -11.35
CA PRO A 186 -2.63 -14.32 -12.80
C PRO A 186 -3.94 -14.85 -13.41
N PRO A 187 -4.26 -14.46 -14.65
CA PRO A 187 -5.45 -14.95 -15.36
C PRO A 187 -5.45 -16.47 -15.57
N VAL A 188 -4.26 -17.09 -15.63
CA VAL A 188 -4.12 -18.55 -15.64
C VAL A 188 -3.50 -19.01 -14.32
N PRO A 189 -4.21 -19.81 -13.50
CA PRO A 189 -3.65 -20.38 -12.28
C PRO A 189 -2.42 -21.22 -12.59
N ASN A 190 -1.26 -20.79 -12.09
CA ASN A 190 -0.04 -21.58 -12.21
C ASN A 190 -0.05 -22.67 -11.12
N ASN A 191 -0.64 -23.83 -11.43
CA ASN A 191 -0.76 -24.99 -10.53
C ASN A 191 0.60 -25.66 -10.17
N LYS A 192 1.75 -25.07 -10.49
CA LYS A 192 3.06 -25.75 -10.42
C LYS A 192 3.86 -25.57 -9.13
N ALA A 193 3.39 -24.82 -8.15
CA ALA A 193 4.08 -24.71 -6.86
C ALA A 193 3.09 -24.76 -5.68
N LEU A 194 2.88 -25.97 -5.14
CA LEU A 194 2.27 -26.18 -3.82
C LEU A 194 3.29 -25.75 -2.75
N SER A 195 3.52 -24.45 -2.64
CA SER A 195 4.27 -23.86 -1.54
C SER A 195 3.41 -23.94 -0.28
N GLN A 196 3.92 -24.62 0.74
CA GLN A 196 3.29 -24.74 2.05
C GLN A 196 4.27 -24.28 3.13
N TRP A 197 3.73 -23.89 4.28
CA TRP A 197 4.47 -23.42 5.45
C TRP A 197 4.04 -24.17 6.70
N ASP A 198 4.95 -24.30 7.65
CA ASP A 198 4.60 -24.67 9.02
C ASP A 198 4.21 -23.38 9.74
N ILE A 199 2.92 -23.25 10.08
CA ILE A 199 2.35 -22.00 10.58
C ILE A 199 1.88 -22.21 12.03
N PRO A 200 2.45 -21.48 13.01
CA PRO A 200 1.88 -21.43 14.36
C PRO A 200 0.59 -20.62 14.34
N ILE A 201 -0.53 -21.24 14.67
CA ILE A 201 -1.84 -20.60 14.71
C ILE A 201 -2.16 -20.21 16.16
N VAL A 202 -2.14 -18.91 16.43
CA VAL A 202 -2.56 -18.30 17.70
C VAL A 202 -3.97 -17.75 17.52
N MET A 203 -4.89 -18.10 18.43
CA MET A 203 -6.30 -17.71 18.36
C MET A 203 -6.79 -17.15 19.69
N LEU A 204 -7.61 -16.10 19.61
CA LEU A 204 -8.32 -15.49 20.73
C LEU A 204 -9.81 -15.54 20.46
N SER A 205 -10.62 -15.71 21.50
CA SER A 205 -12.08 -15.60 21.43
C SER A 205 -12.54 -14.23 21.96
N GLU A 206 -13.70 -13.75 21.53
CA GLU A 206 -14.27 -12.48 22.00
C GLU A 206 -14.39 -12.36 23.53
N ASN A 207 -14.68 -13.47 24.23
CA ASN A 207 -14.80 -13.48 25.68
C ASN A 207 -13.45 -13.48 26.42
N GLU A 208 -12.37 -13.86 25.74
CA GLU A 208 -11.04 -14.03 26.30
C GLU A 208 -10.00 -13.35 25.39
N LEU A 209 -10.15 -12.03 25.24
CA LEU A 209 -9.25 -11.16 24.48
C LEU A 209 -7.93 -10.90 25.24
N ASP A 210 -7.20 -11.95 25.59
CA ASP A 210 -5.89 -11.85 26.21
C ASP A 210 -4.78 -11.82 25.16
N PHE A 211 -4.39 -10.61 24.73
CA PHE A 211 -3.31 -10.40 23.77
C PHE A 211 -1.90 -10.71 24.31
N SER A 212 -1.78 -11.05 25.61
CA SER A 212 -0.54 -11.60 26.16
C SER A 212 -0.39 -13.10 25.89
N GLN A 213 -1.49 -13.79 25.54
CA GLN A 213 -1.45 -15.18 25.11
C GLN A 213 -0.99 -15.27 23.66
N THR A 214 0.26 -15.70 23.49
CA THR A 214 0.93 -15.75 22.19
C THR A 214 1.39 -17.16 21.83
N LYS A 215 1.07 -18.14 22.68
CA LYS A 215 1.36 -19.55 22.39
C LYS A 215 0.44 -20.07 21.29
N PRO A 216 0.97 -20.88 20.35
CA PRO A 216 0.15 -21.49 19.30
C PRO A 216 -0.92 -22.39 19.92
N SER A 217 -2.18 -22.15 19.57
CA SER A 217 -3.29 -23.06 19.91
C SER A 217 -3.18 -24.34 19.09
N VAL A 218 -2.69 -24.24 17.84
CA VAL A 218 -2.41 -25.37 16.96
C VAL A 218 -1.33 -25.00 15.95
N TRP A 219 -0.70 -26.00 15.34
CA TRP A 219 0.21 -25.82 14.21
C TRP A 219 -0.41 -26.34 12.92
N LEU A 220 -0.45 -25.49 11.89
CA LEU A 220 -0.79 -25.91 10.54
C LEU A 220 0.50 -26.35 9.84
N THR A 221 0.81 -27.64 9.91
CA THR A 221 2.06 -28.20 9.39
C THR A 221 1.97 -28.51 7.89
N LYS A 222 3.10 -28.43 7.19
CA LYS A 222 3.25 -28.95 5.81
C LYS A 222 2.90 -30.43 5.77
N GLN A 223 2.30 -30.89 4.67
CA GLN A 223 2.05 -32.31 4.43
C GLN A 223 2.58 -32.72 3.06
N ASP A 224 3.20 -33.89 3.01
CA ASP A 224 3.64 -34.49 1.76
C ASP A 224 2.41 -34.94 0.96
N ASN A 225 2.02 -34.13 -0.03
CA ASN A 225 1.19 -34.46 -1.20
C ASN A 225 -0.21 -33.85 -1.35
N GLU A 226 -0.81 -33.10 -0.40
CA GLU A 226 -1.97 -32.23 -0.68
C GLU A 226 -2.19 -31.21 0.47
N PRO A 227 -2.72 -29.99 0.22
CA PRO A 227 -3.23 -29.13 1.28
C PRO A 227 -4.45 -29.77 1.92
N ARG A 228 -4.30 -30.31 3.14
CA ARG A 228 -5.43 -30.82 3.91
C ARG A 228 -5.92 -29.76 4.90
N ASN A 229 -7.23 -29.58 4.95
CA ASN A 229 -7.85 -28.76 5.98
C ASN A 229 -7.63 -29.41 7.35
N LEU A 230 -7.25 -28.59 8.33
CA LEU A 230 -7.15 -28.99 9.73
C LEU A 230 -8.45 -28.60 10.43
N THR A 231 -9.16 -29.58 10.97
CA THR A 231 -10.37 -29.36 11.75
C THR A 231 -10.08 -29.45 13.23
N ILE A 232 -10.49 -28.44 13.99
CA ILE A 232 -10.39 -28.38 15.46
C ILE A 232 -11.73 -27.96 16.04
N LYS A 233 -11.92 -28.13 17.35
CA LYS A 233 -13.11 -27.61 18.03
C LYS A 233 -13.07 -26.09 18.11
N ASP A 234 -14.23 -25.46 17.93
CA ASP A 234 -14.36 -24.01 18.07
C ASP A 234 -14.11 -23.58 19.51
N ILE A 235 -13.33 -22.51 19.65
CA ILE A 235 -12.95 -21.91 20.94
C ILE A 235 -13.94 -20.84 21.39
N ALA A 236 -14.88 -20.45 20.53
CA ALA A 236 -15.89 -19.44 20.79
C ALA A 236 -17.30 -19.99 20.57
N SER A 237 -18.28 -19.36 21.21
CA SER A 237 -19.68 -19.64 20.89
C SER A 237 -20.07 -19.08 19.52
N LYS A 238 -21.22 -19.53 19.00
CA LYS A 238 -21.66 -19.15 17.65
C LYS A 238 -21.91 -17.66 17.45
N ASP A 239 -22.23 -16.94 18.53
CA ASP A 239 -22.57 -15.52 18.52
C ASP A 239 -21.36 -14.63 18.87
N GLN A 240 -20.16 -15.19 18.85
CA GLN A 240 -18.91 -14.53 19.22
C GLN A 240 -17.87 -14.68 18.13
N PHE A 241 -17.06 -13.67 17.89
CA PHE A 241 -15.94 -13.80 16.93
C PHE A 241 -14.70 -14.46 17.54
N ILE A 242 -13.84 -14.93 16.65
CA ILE A 242 -12.45 -15.26 16.94
C ILE A 242 -11.50 -14.33 16.18
N ILE A 243 -10.33 -14.10 16.74
CA ILE A 243 -9.20 -13.45 16.09
C ILE A 243 -8.06 -14.45 15.97
N VAL A 244 -7.58 -14.67 14.76
CA VAL A 244 -6.41 -15.50 14.47
C VAL A 244 -5.25 -14.58 14.12
N ASN A 245 -4.04 -14.96 14.55
CA ASN A 245 -2.82 -14.19 14.33
C ASN A 245 -2.89 -12.75 14.91
N PRO A 246 -3.28 -12.58 16.20
CA PRO A 246 -3.30 -11.26 16.85
C PRO A 246 -1.92 -10.62 16.83
N GLU A 247 -1.85 -9.28 16.86
CA GLU A 247 -0.60 -8.50 16.86
C GLU A 247 0.35 -8.82 15.67
N GLU A 248 -0.18 -9.43 14.61
CA GLU A 248 0.57 -9.99 13.48
C GLU A 248 1.78 -10.82 13.92
N ILE A 249 1.56 -11.84 14.75
CA ILE A 249 2.62 -12.76 15.19
C ILE A 249 3.38 -13.36 13.99
N GLY A 250 2.68 -13.84 12.97
CA GLY A 250 3.25 -14.32 11.71
C GLY A 250 2.84 -13.46 10.51
N MET A 251 3.70 -13.35 9.52
CA MET A 251 3.50 -12.51 8.32
C MET A 251 2.56 -13.16 7.28
N PHE A 252 1.29 -13.34 7.64
CA PHE A 252 0.28 -13.94 6.77
C PHE A 252 -1.10 -13.28 6.94
N PRO A 253 -1.81 -13.02 5.82
CA PRO A 253 -3.19 -12.56 5.90
C PRO A 253 -4.09 -13.69 6.43
N VAL A 254 -5.12 -13.31 7.16
CA VAL A 254 -6.16 -14.22 7.63
C VAL A 254 -7.50 -13.89 7.00
N ASN A 255 -8.09 -14.86 6.30
CA ASN A 255 -9.46 -14.77 5.82
C ASN A 255 -10.40 -15.56 6.72
N TYR A 256 -11.49 -14.94 7.16
CA TYR A 256 -12.53 -15.59 7.94
C TYR A 256 -13.79 -15.83 7.09
N ASP A 257 -14.69 -16.68 7.57
CA ASP A 257 -16.05 -16.73 7.05
C ASP A 257 -16.80 -15.40 7.24
N SER A 258 -17.85 -15.20 6.45
CA SER A 258 -18.61 -13.93 6.43
C SER A 258 -19.29 -13.61 7.75
N CYS A 259 -19.64 -14.61 8.56
CA CYS A 259 -20.26 -14.41 9.88
C CYS A 259 -19.22 -13.87 10.87
N ASN A 260 -18.01 -14.43 10.90
CA ASN A 260 -16.94 -13.93 11.77
C ASN A 260 -16.51 -12.50 11.37
N TRP A 261 -16.36 -12.22 10.08
CA TRP A 261 -16.08 -10.85 9.59
C TRP A 261 -17.17 -9.86 10.01
N LYS A 262 -18.45 -10.27 9.94
CA LYS A 262 -19.57 -9.43 10.36
C LYS A 262 -19.52 -9.13 11.86
N MET A 263 -19.24 -10.13 12.70
CA MET A 263 -19.10 -9.95 14.15
C MET A 263 -17.93 -9.03 14.49
N LEU A 264 -16.78 -9.20 13.84
CA LEU A 264 -15.62 -8.30 13.99
C LEU A 264 -15.95 -6.86 13.60
N SER A 265 -16.59 -6.64 12.45
CA SER A 265 -17.01 -5.30 12.01
C SER A 265 -17.97 -4.64 13.01
N GLN A 266 -18.94 -5.40 13.54
CA GLN A 266 -19.87 -4.91 14.55
C GLN A 266 -19.17 -4.55 15.86
N PHE A 267 -18.27 -5.40 16.35
CA PHE A 267 -17.53 -5.17 17.58
C PHE A 267 -16.65 -3.92 17.49
N LEU A 268 -15.90 -3.76 16.39
CA LEU A 268 -15.00 -2.61 16.19
C LEU A 268 -15.74 -1.27 16.14
N ARG A 269 -17.01 -1.27 15.70
CA ARG A 269 -17.86 -0.06 15.73
C ARG A 269 -18.34 0.28 17.15
N GLY A 270 -18.39 -0.69 18.04
CA GLY A 270 -18.83 -0.54 19.43
C GLY A 270 -17.83 0.21 20.32
N PRO A 271 -18.24 0.57 21.56
CA PRO A 271 -17.39 1.28 22.51
C PRO A 271 -16.20 0.43 22.99
N ASN A 272 -16.30 -0.89 22.92
CA ASN A 272 -15.26 -1.82 23.36
C ASN A 272 -14.16 -2.02 22.32
N ARG A 273 -14.16 -1.30 21.19
CA ARG A 273 -13.16 -1.49 20.11
C ARG A 273 -11.71 -1.47 20.59
N GLU A 274 -11.43 -0.64 21.60
CA GLU A 274 -10.07 -0.42 22.11
C GLU A 274 -9.55 -1.58 22.96
N THR A 275 -10.39 -2.56 23.32
CA THR A 275 -9.92 -3.82 23.93
C THR A 275 -9.11 -4.66 22.94
N ILE A 276 -9.36 -4.51 21.63
CA ILE A 276 -8.49 -5.04 20.58
C ILE A 276 -7.37 -4.03 20.36
N PRO A 277 -6.08 -4.36 20.56
CA PRO A 277 -4.99 -3.40 20.44
C PRO A 277 -4.84 -2.86 19.02
N VAL A 278 -4.15 -1.72 18.94
CA VAL A 278 -3.96 -0.93 17.71
C VAL A 278 -3.42 -1.76 16.54
N LEU A 279 -2.41 -2.61 16.77
CA LEU A 279 -1.81 -3.44 15.72
C LEU A 279 -2.80 -4.48 15.19
N THR A 280 -3.54 -5.15 16.07
CA THR A 280 -4.59 -6.09 15.66
C THR A 280 -5.71 -5.39 14.88
N ARG A 281 -6.16 -4.19 15.29
CA ARG A 281 -7.17 -3.43 14.51
C ARG A 281 -6.66 -3.05 13.13
N ALA A 282 -5.41 -2.58 13.04
CA ALA A 282 -4.76 -2.25 11.77
C ALA A 282 -4.63 -3.48 10.87
N LYS A 283 -4.24 -4.64 11.43
CA LYS A 283 -4.17 -5.92 10.73
C LYS A 283 -5.52 -6.35 10.17
N LEU A 284 -6.58 -6.37 10.97
CA LEU A 284 -7.91 -6.80 10.51
C LEU A 284 -8.38 -5.97 9.31
N LEU A 285 -8.16 -4.66 9.35
CA LEU A 285 -8.48 -3.76 8.25
C LEU A 285 -7.59 -4.02 7.03
N HIS A 286 -6.28 -4.14 7.23
CA HIS A 286 -5.31 -4.42 6.19
C HIS A 286 -5.56 -5.74 5.47
N ASP A 287 -5.82 -6.82 6.22
CA ASP A 287 -6.13 -8.15 5.68
C ASP A 287 -7.42 -8.09 4.88
N SER A 288 -8.51 -7.54 5.44
CA SER A 288 -9.80 -7.47 4.73
C SER A 288 -9.69 -6.79 3.37
N TRP A 289 -8.93 -5.70 3.29
CA TRP A 289 -8.71 -4.97 2.04
C TRP A 289 -7.87 -5.74 1.02
N ASN A 290 -6.77 -6.33 1.47
CA ASN A 290 -5.90 -7.11 0.59
C ASN A 290 -6.56 -8.39 0.08
N LEU A 291 -7.36 -9.03 0.91
CA LEU A 291 -8.17 -10.18 0.53
C LEU A 291 -9.22 -9.80 -0.50
N ALA A 292 -9.82 -8.60 -0.39
CA ALA A 292 -10.74 -8.12 -1.42
C ALA A 292 -10.02 -7.89 -2.76
N TYR A 293 -8.79 -7.37 -2.74
CA TYR A 293 -7.97 -7.25 -3.96
C TYR A 293 -7.62 -8.59 -4.59
N ALA A 294 -7.35 -9.58 -3.74
CA ALA A 294 -7.03 -10.94 -4.15
C ALA A 294 -8.25 -11.72 -4.69
N GLY A 295 -9.47 -11.18 -4.58
CA GLY A 295 -10.71 -11.91 -4.88
C GLY A 295 -11.09 -12.97 -3.83
N GLU A 296 -10.44 -12.93 -2.66
CA GLU A 296 -10.65 -13.87 -1.55
C GLU A 296 -11.76 -13.39 -0.58
N LEU A 297 -12.10 -12.10 -0.63
CA LEU A 297 -13.15 -11.49 0.19
C LEU A 297 -14.01 -10.55 -0.65
N CYS A 298 -15.32 -10.53 -0.41
CA CYS A 298 -16.21 -9.57 -1.07
C CYS A 298 -15.87 -8.13 -0.65
N PHE A 299 -15.80 -7.20 -1.61
CA PHE A 299 -15.55 -5.77 -1.34
C PHE A 299 -16.54 -5.17 -0.36
N GLY A 300 -17.81 -5.59 -0.35
CA GLY A 300 -18.80 -5.12 0.63
C GLY A 300 -18.43 -5.48 2.08
N ILE A 301 -17.80 -6.65 2.30
CA ILE A 301 -17.31 -7.03 3.64
C ILE A 301 -16.08 -6.20 4.02
N ALA A 302 -15.13 -6.01 3.10
CA ALA A 302 -13.97 -5.15 3.34
C ALA A 302 -14.38 -3.70 3.62
N LEU A 303 -15.36 -3.16 2.89
CA LEU A 303 -15.92 -1.83 3.14
C LEU A 303 -16.63 -1.75 4.51
N ASN A 304 -17.37 -2.78 4.93
CA ASN A 304 -17.93 -2.85 6.28
C ASN A 304 -16.85 -2.76 7.38
N MET A 305 -15.65 -3.30 7.15
CA MET A 305 -14.53 -3.17 8.09
C MET A 305 -14.02 -1.73 8.20
N THR A 306 -14.30 -0.84 7.24
CA THR A 306 -13.88 0.57 7.32
C THR A 306 -14.80 1.43 8.20
N LEU A 307 -16.00 0.94 8.56
CA LEU A 307 -17.01 1.75 9.25
C LEU A 307 -16.59 2.23 10.65
N PHE A 308 -15.73 1.48 11.35
CA PHE A 308 -15.24 1.89 12.67
C PHE A 308 -14.27 3.08 12.62
N LEU A 309 -13.71 3.39 11.44
CA LEU A 309 -12.75 4.47 11.26
C LEU A 309 -13.30 5.84 11.66
N ARG A 310 -14.63 6.02 11.62
CA ARG A 310 -15.30 7.25 12.09
C ARG A 310 -14.91 7.63 13.53
N GLU A 311 -14.59 6.64 14.36
CA GLU A 311 -14.18 6.85 15.75
C GLU A 311 -12.71 6.52 16.03
N GLU A 312 -11.95 6.07 15.04
CA GLU A 312 -10.53 5.73 15.20
C GLU A 312 -9.63 6.96 15.06
N THR A 313 -8.59 7.04 15.87
CA THR A 313 -7.61 8.14 15.85
C THR A 313 -6.15 7.69 15.77
N SER A 314 -5.91 6.38 15.85
CA SER A 314 -4.56 5.82 15.78
C SER A 314 -3.98 5.93 14.37
N LEU A 315 -2.80 6.55 14.27
CA LEU A 315 -2.05 6.66 13.02
C LEU A 315 -1.77 5.28 12.40
N VAL A 316 -1.45 4.28 13.22
CA VAL A 316 -1.12 2.91 12.77
C VAL A 316 -2.30 2.26 12.03
N VAL A 317 -3.54 2.55 12.46
CA VAL A 317 -4.76 2.05 11.81
C VAL A 317 -5.10 2.86 10.56
N TRP A 318 -4.82 4.16 10.53
CA TRP A 318 -5.14 5.03 9.39
C TRP A 318 -4.14 4.98 8.25
N GLU A 319 -2.86 4.71 8.53
CA GLU A 319 -1.82 4.59 7.51
C GLU A 319 -2.16 3.61 6.36
N PRO A 320 -2.63 2.37 6.60
CA PRO A 320 -3.11 1.49 5.53
C PRO A 320 -4.26 2.09 4.73
N VAL A 321 -5.14 2.83 5.41
CA VAL A 321 -6.37 3.37 4.81
C VAL A 321 -6.03 4.38 3.73
N PHE A 322 -5.02 5.22 3.94
CA PHE A 322 -4.59 6.16 2.89
C PHE A 322 -4.12 5.44 1.62
N THR A 323 -3.38 4.34 1.78
CA THR A 323 -2.95 3.50 0.65
C THR A 323 -4.14 2.81 -0.01
N MET A 324 -5.08 2.30 0.79
CA MET A 324 -6.35 1.76 0.31
C MET A 324 -7.08 2.80 -0.54
N ILE A 325 -7.33 4.00 -0.02
CA ILE A 325 -8.07 5.06 -0.72
C ILE A 325 -7.47 5.31 -2.11
N ASP A 326 -6.15 5.41 -2.20
CA ASP A 326 -5.46 5.59 -3.48
C ASP A 326 -5.64 4.40 -4.42
N HIS A 327 -5.54 3.17 -3.91
CA HIS A 327 -5.68 1.96 -4.72
C HIS A 327 -7.12 1.72 -5.18
N VAL A 328 -8.14 1.88 -4.31
CA VAL A 328 -9.56 1.79 -4.73
C VAL A 328 -9.84 2.87 -5.74
N GLY A 329 -9.46 4.11 -5.38
CA GLY A 329 -9.81 5.31 -6.11
C GLY A 329 -9.34 5.20 -7.55
N LYS A 330 -8.07 4.83 -7.76
CA LYS A 330 -7.52 4.64 -9.11
C LYS A 330 -8.24 3.56 -9.93
N ARG A 331 -8.67 2.47 -9.30
CA ARG A 331 -9.38 1.37 -9.99
C ARG A 331 -10.79 1.75 -10.38
N ILE A 332 -11.50 2.52 -9.57
CA ILE A 332 -12.90 2.89 -9.84
C ILE A 332 -13.04 4.28 -10.51
N GLU A 333 -11.99 5.09 -10.57
CA GLU A 333 -12.02 6.42 -11.19
C GLU A 333 -12.56 6.35 -12.63
N GLY A 334 -13.36 7.34 -13.02
CA GLY A 334 -14.04 7.39 -14.32
C GLY A 334 -15.36 6.62 -14.37
N SER A 335 -15.74 5.94 -13.29
CA SER A 335 -17.13 5.45 -13.09
C SER A 335 -17.94 6.44 -12.25
N ASP A 336 -19.26 6.38 -12.36
CA ASP A 336 -20.19 7.17 -11.53
C ASP A 336 -20.05 6.85 -10.03
N VAL A 337 -19.61 5.62 -9.72
CA VAL A 337 -19.32 5.14 -8.36
C VAL A 337 -18.22 5.96 -7.69
N TYR A 338 -17.27 6.51 -8.45
CA TYR A 338 -16.13 7.24 -7.89
C TYR A 338 -16.54 8.48 -7.10
N ILE A 339 -17.60 9.19 -7.52
CA ILE A 339 -18.08 10.40 -6.83
C ILE A 339 -18.69 10.02 -5.47
N LYS A 340 -19.46 8.93 -5.43
CA LYS A 340 -19.98 8.34 -4.19
C LYS A 340 -18.84 7.91 -3.26
N PHE A 341 -17.79 7.30 -3.82
CA PHE A 341 -16.60 6.92 -3.05
C PHE A 341 -15.86 8.13 -2.47
N GLU A 342 -15.61 9.20 -3.25
CA GLU A 342 -15.01 10.45 -2.73
C GLU A 342 -15.86 11.02 -1.58
N ALA A 343 -17.20 10.96 -1.67
CA ALA A 343 -18.10 11.38 -0.60
C ALA A 343 -17.97 10.53 0.67
N TYR A 344 -17.86 9.21 0.50
CA TYR A 344 -17.63 8.30 1.62
C TYR A 344 -16.29 8.59 2.31
N ILE A 345 -15.21 8.81 1.56
CA ILE A 345 -13.90 9.18 2.11
C ILE A 345 -13.96 10.50 2.88
N ARG A 346 -14.67 11.52 2.36
CA ARG A 346 -14.93 12.76 3.12
C ARG A 346 -15.64 12.49 4.44
N SER A 347 -16.62 11.58 4.47
CA SER A 347 -17.36 11.22 5.68
C SER A 347 -16.50 10.53 6.75
N LEU A 348 -15.48 9.79 6.34
CA LEU A 348 -14.54 9.11 7.25
C LEU A 348 -13.47 10.08 7.79
N LEU A 349 -12.90 10.93 6.93
CA LEU A 349 -11.75 11.77 7.29
C LEU A 349 -12.15 13.07 8.00
N LYS A 350 -13.35 13.59 7.77
CA LYS A 350 -13.78 14.85 8.40
C LYS A 350 -13.79 14.77 9.93
N PRO A 351 -14.40 13.76 10.59
CA PRO A 351 -14.35 13.64 12.05
C PRO A 351 -12.93 13.53 12.60
N LEU A 352 -12.05 12.79 11.93
CA LEU A 352 -10.64 12.67 12.29
C LEU A 352 -9.95 14.04 12.23
N TYR A 353 -10.08 14.75 11.11
CA TYR A 353 -9.44 16.06 10.91
C TYR A 353 -9.92 17.10 11.93
N GLU A 354 -11.22 17.12 12.23
CA GLU A 354 -11.81 18.01 13.23
C GLU A 354 -11.30 17.70 14.65
N LYS A 355 -11.21 16.42 15.04
CA LYS A 355 -10.63 15.99 16.33
C LYS A 355 -9.14 16.36 16.45
N LEU A 356 -8.38 16.30 15.35
CA LEU A 356 -6.97 16.69 15.32
C LEU A 356 -6.79 18.21 15.44
N GLY A 357 -7.72 18.99 14.88
CA GLY A 357 -7.72 20.45 14.83
C GLY A 357 -6.86 21.00 13.69
N GLY A 358 -7.20 22.16 13.12
CA GLY A 358 -6.57 22.64 11.88
C GLY A 358 -5.10 23.09 11.97
N LYS A 359 -4.58 23.39 13.18
CA LYS A 359 -3.22 23.93 13.38
C LYS A 359 -2.42 23.11 14.40
N PRO A 360 -1.09 22.95 14.20
CA PRO A 360 -0.27 22.28 15.18
C PRO A 360 -0.25 23.01 16.51
N ARG A 361 -0.17 22.26 17.60
CA ARG A 361 0.02 22.81 18.95
C ARG A 361 1.50 22.82 19.31
N LEU A 362 1.89 23.69 20.24
CA LEU A 362 3.24 23.64 20.83
C LEU A 362 3.46 22.27 21.49
N CYS A 363 4.60 21.66 21.21
CA CYS A 363 4.98 20.33 21.71
C CYS A 363 4.03 19.18 21.29
N GLU A 364 3.29 19.34 20.19
CA GLU A 364 2.46 18.25 19.66
C GLU A 364 3.34 17.07 19.17
N PRO A 365 2.97 15.81 19.47
CA PRO A 365 3.68 14.64 18.98
C PRO A 365 3.77 14.58 17.45
N SER A 366 4.89 14.07 16.91
CA SER A 366 5.12 13.99 15.45
C SER A 366 4.03 13.21 14.72
N TRP A 367 3.60 12.08 15.28
CA TRP A 367 2.56 11.22 14.70
C TRP A 367 1.25 11.98 14.46
N ARG A 368 0.92 12.93 15.35
CA ARG A 368 -0.32 13.71 15.28
C ARG A 368 -0.25 14.80 14.22
N VAL A 369 0.93 15.41 14.03
CA VAL A 369 1.20 16.32 12.91
C VAL A 369 1.11 15.55 11.59
N HIS A 370 1.67 14.34 11.54
CA HIS A 370 1.73 13.50 10.35
C HIS A 370 0.33 13.04 9.89
N ILE A 371 -0.46 12.41 10.76
CA ILE A 371 -1.82 11.95 10.43
C ILE A 371 -2.74 13.11 10.01
N ARG A 372 -2.56 14.29 10.61
CA ARG A 372 -3.29 15.50 10.23
C ARG A 372 -2.93 15.98 8.83
N GLY A 373 -1.65 15.95 8.47
CA GLY A 373 -1.20 16.26 7.12
C GLY A 373 -1.79 15.30 6.08
N LEU A 374 -1.79 13.99 6.37
CA LEU A 374 -2.40 12.98 5.52
C LEU A 374 -3.91 13.19 5.38
N ALA A 375 -4.64 13.33 6.49
CA ALA A 375 -6.08 13.57 6.49
C ALA A 375 -6.45 14.83 5.70
N LYS A 376 -5.71 15.94 5.91
CA LYS A 376 -5.86 17.16 5.12
C LYS A 376 -5.67 16.86 3.63
N ASN A 377 -4.53 16.28 3.24
CA ASN A 377 -4.22 15.99 1.84
C ASN A 377 -5.35 15.24 1.12
N PHE A 378 -5.84 14.14 1.70
CA PHE A 378 -6.91 13.32 1.11
C PHE A 378 -8.25 14.07 1.09
N LEU A 379 -8.58 14.85 2.13
CA LEU A 379 -9.77 15.70 2.12
C LEU A 379 -9.73 16.75 0.99
N CYS A 380 -8.59 17.42 0.79
CA CYS A 380 -8.45 18.41 -0.28
C CYS A 380 -8.55 17.74 -1.67
N ARG A 381 -7.93 16.56 -1.84
CA ARG A 381 -8.03 15.79 -3.08
C ARG A 381 -9.45 15.38 -3.41
N ALA A 382 -10.26 15.09 -2.39
CA ALA A 382 -11.68 14.80 -2.49
C ALA A 382 -12.58 16.04 -2.52
N GLY A 383 -12.04 17.27 -2.60
CA GLY A 383 -12.83 18.48 -2.77
C GLY A 383 -13.50 19.00 -1.49
N TYR A 384 -12.89 18.76 -0.32
CA TYR A 384 -13.38 19.36 0.93
C TYR A 384 -13.21 20.89 0.90
N GLU A 385 -14.32 21.61 0.78
CA GLU A 385 -14.36 23.05 0.49
C GLU A 385 -13.50 23.92 1.42
N PRO A 386 -13.50 23.74 2.77
CA PRO A 386 -12.62 24.52 3.64
C PRO A 386 -11.14 24.36 3.31
N CYS A 387 -10.70 23.17 2.88
CA CYS A 387 -9.32 22.98 2.44
C CYS A 387 -9.06 23.66 1.09
N VAL A 388 -9.95 23.49 0.11
CA VAL A 388 -9.78 24.09 -1.21
C VAL A 388 -9.69 25.62 -1.09
N LYS A 389 -10.55 26.21 -0.27
CA LYS A 389 -10.51 27.64 0.03
C LYS A 389 -9.20 28.06 0.69
N GLU A 390 -8.74 27.36 1.72
CA GLU A 390 -7.45 27.63 2.37
C GLU A 390 -6.30 27.55 1.35
N ALA A 391 -6.29 26.53 0.48
CA ALA A 391 -5.26 26.37 -0.53
C ALA A 391 -5.22 27.54 -1.51
N ARG A 392 -6.39 28.00 -1.98
CA ARG A 392 -6.50 29.18 -2.85
C ARG A 392 -6.09 30.47 -2.16
N GLU A 393 -6.42 30.65 -0.87
CA GLU A 393 -5.98 31.79 -0.06
C GLU A 393 -4.44 31.81 0.15
N GLN A 394 -3.80 30.65 0.29
CA GLN A 394 -2.34 30.60 0.34
C GLN A 394 -1.72 30.88 -1.03
N TYR A 395 -2.30 30.31 -2.10
CA TYR A 395 -1.82 30.51 -3.46
C TYR A 395 -1.98 31.95 -3.95
N SER A 396 -3.04 32.65 -3.52
CA SER A 396 -3.26 34.06 -3.87
C SER A 396 -2.15 34.97 -3.35
N LYS A 397 -1.45 34.60 -2.29
CA LYS A 397 -0.27 35.34 -1.83
C LYS A 397 0.82 35.35 -2.89
N TRP A 398 1.03 34.23 -3.58
CA TRP A 398 2.00 34.13 -4.67
C TRP A 398 1.54 34.87 -5.91
N LEU A 399 0.24 34.85 -6.22
CA LEU A 399 -0.35 35.63 -7.32
C LEU A 399 -0.14 37.14 -7.15
N MET A 400 -0.09 37.62 -5.90
CA MET A 400 0.07 39.04 -5.56
C MET A 400 1.53 39.49 -5.40
N GLU A 401 2.50 38.58 -5.51
CA GLU A 401 3.93 38.94 -5.45
C GLU A 401 4.32 39.80 -6.65
N THR A 402 5.18 40.81 -6.41
CA THR A 402 5.68 41.68 -7.49
C THR A 402 6.69 40.97 -8.40
N GLU A 403 7.43 40.00 -7.84
CA GLU A 403 8.44 39.22 -8.55
C GLU A 403 8.22 37.70 -8.29
N PRO A 404 7.11 37.13 -8.80
CA PRO A 404 6.68 35.77 -8.47
C PRO A 404 7.65 34.67 -8.96
N ASP A 405 8.57 34.99 -9.86
CA ASP A 405 9.59 34.06 -10.34
C ASP A 405 10.80 33.95 -9.39
N LYS A 406 11.01 34.91 -8.49
CA LYS A 406 12.15 34.89 -7.54
C LYS A 406 11.95 33.89 -6.40
N GLY A 407 10.71 33.72 -5.94
CA GLY A 407 10.41 32.89 -4.77
C GLY A 407 9.04 32.23 -4.87
N ASN A 408 8.87 31.15 -4.13
CA ASN A 408 7.58 30.47 -3.95
C ASN A 408 7.22 30.47 -2.45
N PRO A 409 6.30 31.33 -2.01
CA PRO A 409 5.86 31.38 -0.62
C PRO A 409 4.84 30.28 -0.26
N VAL A 410 4.41 29.49 -1.23
CA VAL A 410 3.33 28.51 -1.08
C VAL A 410 3.91 27.15 -0.72
N ALA A 411 3.45 26.59 0.39
CA ALA A 411 3.78 25.21 0.73
C ALA A 411 3.18 24.23 -0.30
N ASN A 412 3.95 23.21 -0.65
CA ASN A 412 3.59 22.19 -1.64
C ASN A 412 2.17 21.61 -1.47
N GLU A 413 1.72 21.42 -0.23
CA GLU A 413 0.39 20.85 0.09
C GLU A 413 -0.79 21.63 -0.52
N PHE A 414 -0.62 22.92 -0.82
CA PHE A 414 -1.67 23.78 -1.37
C PHE A 414 -1.70 23.81 -2.90
N ILE A 415 -0.66 23.36 -3.58
CA ILE A 415 -0.51 23.54 -5.04
C ILE A 415 -1.46 22.62 -5.81
N CYS A 416 -1.46 21.33 -5.49
CA CYS A 416 -2.30 20.35 -6.19
C CYS A 416 -3.81 20.64 -6.04
N PRO A 417 -4.35 20.97 -4.84
CA PRO A 417 -5.74 21.39 -4.71
C PRO A 417 -6.12 22.57 -5.61
N VAL A 418 -5.23 23.56 -5.76
CA VAL A 418 -5.46 24.73 -6.63
C VAL A 418 -5.48 24.31 -8.10
N TYR A 419 -4.54 23.50 -8.57
CA TYR A 419 -4.55 23.06 -9.96
C TYR A 419 -5.73 22.14 -10.30
N LYS A 420 -6.19 21.36 -9.33
CA LYS A 420 -7.34 20.45 -9.46
C LYS A 420 -8.68 21.19 -9.46
N TRP A 421 -8.90 22.08 -8.49
CA TRP A 421 -10.21 22.70 -8.20
C TRP A 421 -10.29 24.20 -8.51
N GLY A 422 -9.14 24.83 -8.75
CA GLY A 422 -9.02 26.25 -9.09
C GLY A 422 -9.21 26.56 -10.58
N THR A 423 -9.08 27.83 -10.92
CA THR A 423 -9.36 28.36 -12.26
C THR A 423 -8.26 28.02 -13.27
N ILE A 424 -8.53 28.29 -14.55
CA ILE A 424 -7.50 28.20 -15.60
C ILE A 424 -6.38 29.22 -15.39
N ASP A 425 -6.69 30.44 -14.91
CA ASP A 425 -5.70 31.48 -14.66
C ASP A 425 -4.74 31.10 -13.53
N GLU A 426 -5.26 30.48 -12.46
CA GLU A 426 -4.44 29.97 -11.35
C GLU A 426 -3.49 28.87 -11.84
N TRP A 427 -3.96 28.01 -12.75
CA TRP A 427 -3.13 26.96 -13.35
C TRP A 427 -2.09 27.51 -14.34
N GLU A 428 -2.49 28.43 -15.22
CA GLU A 428 -1.61 29.06 -16.21
C GLU A 428 -0.52 29.88 -15.52
N PHE A 429 -0.85 30.58 -14.42
CA PHE A 429 0.15 31.24 -13.60
C PHE A 429 1.24 30.26 -13.15
N GLY A 430 0.85 29.09 -12.66
CA GLY A 430 1.75 28.01 -12.27
C GLY A 430 2.61 27.49 -13.43
N LEU A 431 2.02 27.30 -14.61
CA LEU A 431 2.72 26.91 -15.82
C LEU A 431 3.81 27.91 -16.20
N GLN A 432 3.49 29.21 -16.16
CA GLN A 432 4.47 30.27 -16.41
C GLN A 432 5.63 30.23 -15.41
N ARG A 433 5.42 29.78 -14.16
CA ARG A 433 6.51 29.63 -13.18
C ARG A 433 7.44 28.45 -13.47
N VAL A 434 6.98 27.47 -14.23
CA VAL A 434 7.83 26.36 -14.72
C VAL A 434 8.59 26.78 -15.97
N ILE A 435 7.94 27.52 -16.88
CA ILE A 435 8.54 28.03 -18.12
C ILE A 435 9.63 29.07 -17.81
N ASN A 436 9.31 30.06 -16.97
CA ASN A 436 10.22 31.16 -16.62
C ASN A 436 11.10 30.84 -15.41
N PHE A 437 11.28 29.56 -15.09
CA PHE A 437 12.00 29.16 -13.90
C PHE A 437 13.47 29.63 -13.98
N PRO A 438 13.98 30.37 -12.98
CA PRO A 438 15.30 30.99 -13.08
C PRO A 438 16.42 29.93 -13.07
N GLN A 439 17.27 30.00 -14.09
CA GLN A 439 18.47 29.17 -14.16
C GLN A 439 19.50 29.67 -13.13
N ASN A 440 19.96 28.80 -12.22
CA ASN A 440 20.96 29.09 -11.19
C ASN A 440 20.51 30.07 -10.07
N SER A 441 19.28 29.94 -9.58
CA SER A 441 18.83 30.65 -8.37
C SER A 441 19.21 29.91 -7.08
N LEU A 442 19.63 30.65 -6.05
CA LEU A 442 19.77 30.12 -4.68
C LEU A 442 18.42 29.95 -3.98
N GLU A 443 17.44 30.76 -4.38
CA GLU A 443 16.11 30.84 -3.77
C GLU A 443 15.14 29.81 -4.39
N ARG A 444 15.27 29.54 -5.69
CA ARG A 444 14.47 28.56 -6.43
C ARG A 444 15.30 27.33 -6.75
N LYS A 445 14.96 26.20 -6.13
CA LYS A 445 15.68 24.94 -6.31
C LYS A 445 15.02 24.09 -7.39
N GLN A 446 15.81 23.33 -8.15
CA GLN A 446 15.29 22.50 -9.25
C GLN A 446 14.22 21.49 -8.80
N ASN A 447 14.31 20.96 -7.57
CA ASN A 447 13.30 20.06 -7.02
C ASN A 447 11.92 20.72 -6.89
N GLU A 448 11.86 22.04 -6.67
CA GLU A 448 10.64 22.83 -6.68
C GLU A 448 10.04 22.91 -8.09
N ARG A 449 10.86 23.21 -9.12
CA ARG A 449 10.41 23.20 -10.53
C ARG A 449 9.81 21.84 -10.90
N THR A 450 10.51 20.76 -10.53
CA THR A 450 10.04 19.40 -10.76
C THR A 450 8.73 19.11 -10.04
N TYR A 451 8.55 19.59 -8.80
CA TYR A 451 7.29 19.45 -8.07
C TYR A 451 6.14 20.23 -8.74
N LEU A 452 6.39 21.45 -9.18
CA LEU A 452 5.41 22.26 -9.91
C LEU A 452 4.99 21.58 -11.21
N LEU A 453 5.93 21.07 -12.00
CA LEU A 453 5.62 20.35 -13.23
C LEU A 453 4.82 19.06 -12.96
N LYS A 454 5.21 18.29 -11.93
CA LYS A 454 4.46 17.11 -11.51
C LYS A 454 3.01 17.43 -11.19
N THR A 455 2.78 18.50 -10.45
CA THR A 455 1.44 18.91 -10.02
C THR A 455 0.63 19.52 -11.16
N LEU A 456 1.25 20.28 -12.06
CA LEU A 456 0.58 20.83 -13.26
C LEU A 456 0.05 19.73 -14.17
N ALA A 457 0.80 18.64 -14.36
CA ALA A 457 0.38 17.52 -15.19
C ALA A 457 -0.57 16.57 -14.44
N GLY A 458 -0.27 16.22 -13.19
CA GLY A 458 -0.94 15.11 -12.50
C GLY A 458 -2.18 15.47 -11.68
N CYS A 459 -2.44 16.75 -11.39
CA CYS A 459 -3.56 17.17 -10.54
C CYS A 459 -4.83 17.63 -11.28
N PRO A 460 -4.77 18.26 -12.47
CA PRO A 460 -5.98 18.73 -13.15
C PRO A 460 -7.00 17.64 -13.41
N LYS A 461 -8.29 17.95 -13.17
CA LYS A 461 -9.45 17.18 -13.66
C LYS A 461 -9.96 17.69 -15.03
N ASP A 462 -9.64 18.94 -15.36
CA ASP A 462 -10.05 19.61 -16.61
C ASP A 462 -9.10 19.25 -17.76
N THR A 463 -9.66 18.65 -18.82
CA THR A 463 -8.92 18.18 -20.00
C THR A 463 -8.29 19.33 -20.79
N TYR A 464 -8.85 20.55 -20.72
CA TYR A 464 -8.28 21.71 -21.41
C TYR A 464 -6.89 22.09 -20.87
N LYS A 465 -6.72 22.06 -19.53
CA LYS A 465 -5.41 22.30 -18.89
C LYS A 465 -4.36 21.29 -19.37
N ILE A 466 -4.77 20.04 -19.52
CA ILE A 466 -3.91 18.94 -19.95
C ILE A 466 -3.53 19.10 -21.43
N GLN A 467 -4.50 19.39 -22.30
CA GLN A 467 -4.24 19.63 -23.71
C GLN A 467 -3.39 20.87 -23.94
N ARG A 468 -3.59 21.94 -23.16
CA ARG A 468 -2.74 23.14 -23.18
C ARG A 468 -1.28 22.81 -22.87
N LEU A 469 -1.03 21.98 -21.84
CA LEU A 469 0.31 21.52 -21.49
C LEU A 469 0.93 20.67 -22.61
N LEU A 470 0.18 19.74 -23.18
CA LEU A 470 0.65 18.89 -24.28
C LEU A 470 0.96 19.70 -25.54
N ASN A 471 0.13 20.70 -25.90
CA ASN A 471 0.40 21.57 -27.04
C ASN A 471 1.74 22.31 -26.88
N ILE A 472 1.96 22.97 -25.74
CA ILE A 472 3.19 23.75 -25.50
C ILE A 472 4.43 22.86 -25.50
N THR A 473 4.33 21.69 -24.86
CA THR A 473 5.49 20.81 -24.65
C THR A 473 5.77 19.91 -25.84
N ILE A 474 4.74 19.56 -26.62
CA ILE A 474 4.84 18.59 -27.71
C ILE A 474 4.80 19.25 -29.09
N LEU A 475 3.79 20.06 -29.37
CA LEU A 475 3.60 20.65 -30.71
C LEU A 475 4.43 21.92 -30.89
N ASP A 476 4.37 22.84 -29.91
CA ASP A 476 5.06 24.13 -29.97
C ASP A 476 6.58 23.99 -29.69
N GLN A 477 6.99 22.85 -29.14
CA GLN A 477 8.38 22.51 -28.81
C GLN A 477 9.09 23.58 -27.98
N ASN A 478 8.45 24.08 -26.93
CA ASN A 478 9.05 25.09 -26.06
C ASN A 478 10.35 24.58 -25.43
N ASP A 479 11.49 25.23 -25.75
CA ASP A 479 12.84 24.85 -25.33
C ASP A 479 13.05 24.82 -23.81
N ASN A 480 12.15 25.41 -23.02
CA ASN A 480 12.22 25.36 -21.55
C ASN A 480 11.82 23.99 -20.98
N PHE A 481 11.32 23.07 -21.80
CA PHE A 481 11.00 21.70 -21.40
C PHE A 481 11.99 20.71 -21.98
N THR A 482 12.65 19.98 -21.10
CA THR A 482 13.60 18.92 -21.48
C THR A 482 12.88 17.62 -21.81
N ASP A 483 13.56 16.67 -22.43
CA ASP A 483 13.01 15.32 -22.64
C ASP A 483 12.65 14.62 -21.32
N SER A 484 13.41 14.88 -20.24
CA SER A 484 13.07 14.38 -18.91
C SER A 484 11.78 15.00 -18.36
N ASP A 485 11.52 16.27 -18.67
CA ASP A 485 10.26 16.94 -18.33
C ASP A 485 9.09 16.33 -19.12
N ILE A 486 9.27 16.05 -20.41
CA ILE A 486 8.26 15.41 -21.26
C ILE A 486 7.92 14.01 -20.72
N GLN A 487 8.93 13.19 -20.42
CA GLN A 487 8.72 11.87 -19.84
C GLN A 487 8.01 11.96 -18.47
N LEU A 488 8.35 12.97 -17.67
CA LEU A 488 7.69 13.23 -16.40
C LEU A 488 6.21 13.57 -16.59
N ILE A 489 5.88 14.42 -17.57
CA ILE A 489 4.48 14.75 -17.90
C ILE A 489 3.71 13.49 -18.27
N PHE A 490 4.23 12.64 -19.17
CA PHE A 490 3.59 11.38 -19.55
C PHE A 490 3.31 10.51 -18.32
N ASN A 491 4.32 10.31 -17.47
CA ASN A 491 4.18 9.51 -16.26
C ASN A 491 3.10 10.07 -15.32
N MET A 492 3.00 11.40 -15.19
CA MET A 492 1.99 12.01 -14.31
C MET A 492 0.57 11.92 -14.88
N LEU A 493 0.40 11.96 -16.21
CA LEU A 493 -0.91 11.85 -16.86
C LEU A 493 -1.55 10.48 -16.70
N THR A 494 -0.75 9.41 -16.52
CA THR A 494 -1.27 8.07 -16.18
C THR A 494 -1.99 8.01 -14.84
N GLY A 495 -1.79 9.02 -13.98
CA GLY A 495 -2.30 9.06 -12.61
C GLY A 495 -3.82 9.20 -12.48
N GLY A 496 -4.54 9.58 -13.54
CA GLY A 496 -5.99 9.67 -13.51
C GLY A 496 -6.66 9.75 -14.88
N VAL A 497 -7.98 9.52 -14.90
CA VAL A 497 -8.78 9.29 -16.13
C VAL A 497 -8.72 10.43 -17.11
N ALA A 498 -8.84 11.67 -16.64
CA ALA A 498 -8.73 12.86 -17.49
C ALA A 498 -7.35 12.94 -18.18
N GLY A 499 -6.28 12.52 -17.49
CA GLY A 499 -4.91 12.58 -18.00
C GLY A 499 -4.66 11.58 -19.12
N TYR A 500 -4.81 10.28 -18.85
CA TYR A 500 -4.48 9.26 -19.84
C TYR A 500 -5.43 9.28 -21.03
N THR A 501 -6.72 9.61 -20.84
CA THR A 501 -7.69 9.70 -21.94
C THR A 501 -7.36 10.89 -22.85
N THR A 502 -7.02 12.04 -22.26
CA THR A 502 -6.59 13.22 -23.05
C THR A 502 -5.27 12.94 -23.78
N LEU A 503 -4.33 12.24 -23.14
CA LEU A 503 -3.06 11.85 -23.76
C LEU A 503 -3.27 10.89 -24.94
N PHE A 504 -4.18 9.91 -24.80
CA PHE A 504 -4.55 9.00 -25.88
C PHE A 504 -5.17 9.74 -27.07
N ASN A 505 -6.15 10.59 -26.82
CA ASN A 505 -6.79 11.39 -27.87
C ASN A 505 -5.78 12.31 -28.55
N PHE A 506 -4.91 12.96 -27.79
CA PHE A 506 -3.84 13.79 -28.31
C PHE A 506 -2.84 13.01 -29.18
N LEU A 507 -2.43 11.81 -28.75
CA LEU A 507 -1.56 10.93 -29.53
C LEU A 507 -2.21 10.49 -30.84
N THR A 508 -3.49 10.14 -30.80
CA THR A 508 -4.22 9.67 -31.99
C THR A 508 -4.50 10.79 -32.99
N GLU A 509 -4.86 11.98 -32.52
CA GLU A 509 -5.12 13.16 -33.35
C GLU A 509 -3.84 13.69 -34.04
N HIS A 510 -2.70 13.67 -33.35
CA HIS A 510 -1.43 14.22 -33.84
C HIS A 510 -0.39 13.14 -34.15
N TRP A 511 -0.83 11.93 -34.49
CA TRP A 511 0.00 10.74 -34.63
C TRP A 511 1.25 10.97 -35.48
N ASP A 512 1.08 11.44 -36.72
CA ASP A 512 2.20 11.58 -37.67
C ASP A 512 3.23 12.62 -37.19
N THR A 513 2.75 13.74 -36.64
CA THR A 513 3.61 14.81 -36.06
C THR A 513 4.40 14.30 -34.85
N ILE A 514 3.76 13.55 -33.95
CA ILE A 514 4.42 13.01 -32.76
C ILE A 514 5.43 11.92 -33.14
N LYS A 515 5.07 11.06 -34.10
CA LYS A 515 5.95 9.99 -34.58
C LYS A 515 7.21 10.57 -35.23
N GLU A 516 7.07 11.57 -36.10
CA GLU A 516 8.21 12.28 -36.70
C GLU A 516 9.08 12.93 -35.62
N ARG A 517 8.45 13.63 -34.67
CA ARG A 517 9.16 14.30 -33.56
C ARG A 517 10.00 13.33 -32.72
N PHE A 518 9.50 12.12 -32.47
CA PHE A 518 10.16 11.14 -31.61
C PHE A 518 10.89 10.02 -32.36
N GLU A 519 11.03 10.12 -33.69
CA GLU A 519 11.71 9.13 -34.53
C GLU A 519 13.11 8.77 -33.98
N ASN A 520 13.88 9.79 -33.61
CA ASN A 520 15.24 9.61 -33.04
C ASN A 520 15.25 9.51 -31.50
N ARG A 521 14.09 9.54 -30.85
CA ARG A 521 13.92 9.53 -29.38
C ARG A 521 13.02 8.37 -28.96
N LYS A 522 13.44 7.16 -29.29
CA LYS A 522 12.69 5.91 -29.05
C LYS A 522 12.12 5.78 -27.63
N TYR A 523 12.85 6.20 -26.60
CA TYR A 523 12.37 6.15 -25.22
C TYR A 523 11.17 7.07 -24.95
N LEU A 524 11.07 8.22 -25.63
CA LEU A 524 9.89 9.11 -25.55
C LEU A 524 8.73 8.56 -26.38
N TRP A 525 9.01 7.95 -27.54
CA TRP A 525 8.00 7.26 -28.34
C TRP A 525 7.37 6.10 -27.57
N ASP A 526 8.19 5.18 -27.06
CA ASP A 526 7.73 4.07 -26.24
C ASP A 526 7.04 4.59 -24.95
N GLY A 527 7.57 5.69 -24.38
CA GLY A 527 7.02 6.36 -23.20
C GLY A 527 5.63 6.95 -23.38
N ILE A 528 5.37 7.67 -24.48
CA ILE A 528 4.05 8.24 -24.78
C ILE A 528 3.04 7.14 -25.11
N VAL A 529 3.43 6.15 -25.92
CA VAL A 529 2.53 5.04 -26.27
C VAL A 529 2.14 4.27 -25.00
N ASN A 530 3.11 3.91 -24.16
CA ASN A 530 2.82 3.24 -22.90
C ASN A 530 1.88 4.06 -22.00
N SER A 531 2.16 5.35 -21.84
CA SER A 531 1.37 6.21 -20.95
C SER A 531 -0.04 6.48 -21.49
N ALA A 532 -0.20 6.52 -22.81
CA ALA A 532 -1.48 6.70 -23.46
C ALA A 532 -2.35 5.44 -23.41
N THR A 533 -1.78 4.24 -23.45
CA THR A 533 -2.56 2.99 -23.62
C THR A 533 -2.71 2.16 -22.35
N SER A 534 -1.79 2.23 -21.38
CA SER A 534 -1.72 1.24 -20.28
C SER A 534 -2.72 1.43 -19.13
N SER A 535 -3.43 2.55 -19.07
CA SER A 535 -4.19 2.97 -17.86
C SER A 535 -5.71 2.86 -17.98
N PHE A 536 -6.22 2.44 -19.14
CA PHE A 536 -7.63 2.20 -19.37
C PHE A 536 -8.16 1.02 -18.55
N LYS A 537 -9.45 1.07 -18.23
CA LYS A 537 -10.11 0.08 -17.36
C LYS A 537 -11.54 -0.23 -17.83
N THR A 538 -11.94 0.21 -19.02
CA THR A 538 -13.30 0.05 -19.55
C THR A 538 -13.24 -0.67 -20.89
N GLN A 539 -14.34 -1.33 -21.26
CA GLN A 539 -14.45 -1.97 -22.58
C GLN A 539 -14.28 -0.94 -23.70
N GLU A 540 -14.85 0.25 -23.56
CA GLU A 540 -14.63 1.36 -24.50
C GLU A 540 -13.14 1.70 -24.65
N GLY A 541 -12.41 1.80 -23.54
CA GLY A 541 -10.97 2.04 -23.57
C GLY A 541 -10.18 0.90 -24.20
N TYR A 542 -10.59 -0.36 -23.98
CA TYR A 542 -10.02 -1.52 -24.66
C TYR A 542 -10.21 -1.40 -26.17
N ASP A 543 -11.43 -1.13 -26.62
CA ASP A 543 -11.78 -1.03 -28.04
C ASP A 543 -11.01 0.09 -28.73
N MET A 544 -10.87 1.25 -28.07
CA MET A 544 -10.06 2.37 -28.54
C MET A 544 -8.58 1.97 -28.73
N VAL A 545 -7.97 1.34 -27.73
CA VAL A 545 -6.56 0.89 -27.80
C VAL A 545 -6.39 -0.21 -28.85
N TYR A 546 -7.35 -1.11 -28.98
CA TYR A 546 -7.34 -2.17 -29.97
C TYR A 546 -7.44 -1.62 -31.39
N GLU A 547 -8.33 -0.65 -31.63
CA GLU A 547 -8.45 0.03 -32.93
C GLU A 547 -7.14 0.74 -33.32
N LEU A 548 -6.51 1.44 -32.37
CA LEU A 548 -5.20 2.05 -32.58
C LEU A 548 -4.16 0.99 -32.97
N TYR A 549 -4.15 -0.15 -32.27
CA TYR A 549 -3.24 -1.25 -32.55
C TYR A 549 -3.41 -1.80 -33.97
N GLN A 550 -4.66 -2.03 -34.41
CA GLN A 550 -4.95 -2.54 -35.75
C GLN A 550 -4.57 -1.53 -36.84
N THR A 551 -4.93 -0.27 -36.63
CA THR A 551 -4.78 0.79 -37.64
C THR A 551 -3.32 1.20 -37.84
N ARG A 552 -2.50 1.16 -36.78
CA ARG A 552 -1.12 1.69 -36.79
C ARG A 552 -0.06 0.63 -36.53
N ARG A 553 -0.40 -0.66 -36.65
CA ARG A 553 0.46 -1.80 -36.31
C ARG A 553 1.90 -1.68 -36.85
N ASP A 554 2.04 -1.35 -38.12
CA ASP A 554 3.34 -1.29 -38.80
C ASP A 554 4.18 -0.08 -38.38
N GLN A 555 3.56 0.96 -37.80
CA GLN A 555 4.20 2.20 -37.37
C GLN A 555 4.61 2.20 -35.88
N LEU A 556 4.14 1.21 -35.11
CA LEU A 556 4.42 1.08 -33.68
C LEU A 556 5.86 0.66 -33.38
N GLU A 557 6.48 -0.13 -34.26
CA GLU A 557 7.83 -0.67 -34.08
C GLU A 557 8.01 -1.33 -32.69
N SER A 558 8.88 -0.78 -31.84
CA SER A 558 9.12 -1.27 -30.47
C SER A 558 7.91 -1.18 -29.55
N ALA A 559 6.98 -0.26 -29.83
CA ALA A 559 5.81 -0.05 -29.00
C ALA A 559 4.72 -1.11 -29.21
N SER A 560 4.85 -2.01 -30.19
CA SER A 560 3.86 -3.08 -30.40
C SER A 560 3.71 -3.99 -29.18
N GLY A 561 4.81 -4.35 -28.51
CA GLY A 561 4.75 -5.19 -27.30
C GLY A 561 4.08 -4.48 -26.12
N ILE A 562 4.28 -3.16 -26.04
CA ILE A 562 3.67 -2.30 -25.01
C ILE A 562 2.14 -2.29 -25.13
N ILE A 563 1.62 -2.15 -26.35
CA ILE A 563 0.17 -2.14 -26.56
C ILE A 563 -0.45 -3.52 -26.29
N GLN A 564 0.24 -4.60 -26.64
CA GLN A 564 -0.25 -5.96 -26.33
C GLN A 564 -0.36 -6.18 -24.82
N GLU A 565 0.69 -5.84 -24.06
CA GLU A 565 0.67 -5.90 -22.59
C GLU A 565 -0.41 -4.98 -22.01
N ALA A 566 -0.60 -3.78 -22.58
CA ALA A 566 -1.67 -2.87 -22.18
C ALA A 566 -3.05 -3.50 -22.38
N LEU A 567 -3.33 -4.11 -23.53
CA LEU A 567 -4.61 -4.76 -23.82
C LEU A 567 -4.90 -5.91 -22.84
N GLU A 568 -3.90 -6.73 -22.51
CA GLU A 568 -4.04 -7.80 -21.51
C GLU A 568 -4.37 -7.24 -20.11
N ASN A 569 -3.74 -6.12 -19.72
CA ASN A 569 -4.02 -5.47 -18.44
C ASN A 569 -5.40 -4.80 -18.41
N ILE A 570 -5.82 -4.16 -19.50
CA ILE A 570 -7.15 -3.52 -19.60
C ILE A 570 -8.24 -4.59 -19.45
N ASP A 571 -8.10 -5.73 -20.14
CA ASP A 571 -9.05 -6.85 -20.09
C ASP A 571 -9.28 -7.36 -18.64
N GLN A 572 -8.19 -7.47 -17.87
CA GLN A 572 -8.25 -7.84 -16.45
C GLN A 572 -8.97 -6.78 -15.60
N GLU A 573 -8.69 -5.49 -15.83
CA GLU A 573 -9.33 -4.40 -15.09
C GLU A 573 -10.82 -4.25 -15.47
N VAL A 574 -11.20 -4.56 -16.73
CA VAL A 574 -12.61 -4.65 -17.15
C VAL A 574 -13.33 -5.75 -16.39
N SER A 575 -12.78 -6.97 -16.40
CA SER A 575 -13.35 -8.11 -15.67
C SER A 575 -13.52 -7.81 -14.18
N TRP A 576 -12.50 -7.20 -13.56
CA TRP A 576 -12.57 -6.79 -12.16
C TRP A 576 -13.68 -5.77 -11.91
N ARG A 577 -13.87 -4.80 -12.80
CA ARG A 577 -14.91 -3.76 -12.64
C ARG A 577 -16.31 -4.33 -12.78
N GLU A 578 -16.54 -5.23 -13.72
CA GLU A 578 -17.85 -5.88 -13.91
C GLU A 578 -18.30 -6.63 -12.65
N GLU A 579 -17.36 -7.30 -11.98
CA GLU A 579 -17.65 -8.05 -10.76
C GLU A 579 -17.81 -7.13 -9.53
N ASN A 580 -17.00 -6.08 -9.41
CA ASN A 580 -16.84 -5.37 -8.13
C ASN A 580 -17.51 -3.99 -8.07
N LEU A 581 -17.68 -3.27 -9.18
CA LEU A 581 -18.33 -1.95 -9.16
C LEU A 581 -19.78 -2.02 -8.65
N PRO A 582 -20.64 -2.97 -9.10
CA PRO A 582 -22.01 -3.04 -8.61
C PRO A 582 -22.08 -3.29 -7.10
N ILE A 583 -21.17 -4.09 -6.56
CA ILE A 583 -21.07 -4.38 -5.12
C ILE A 583 -20.67 -3.13 -4.34
N ILE A 584 -19.64 -2.42 -4.82
CA ILE A 584 -19.15 -1.19 -4.19
C ILE A 584 -20.24 -0.11 -4.24
N GLU A 585 -20.91 0.04 -5.38
CA GLU A 585 -21.99 1.01 -5.56
C GLU A 585 -23.16 0.75 -4.61
N ALA A 586 -23.70 -0.47 -4.61
CA ALA A 586 -24.80 -0.85 -3.72
C ALA A 586 -24.43 -0.60 -2.25
N TRP A 587 -23.21 -0.95 -1.86
CA TRP A 587 -22.73 -0.69 -0.51
C TRP A 587 -22.65 0.80 -0.17
N LEU A 588 -22.16 1.63 -1.10
CA LEU A 588 -22.07 3.09 -0.92
C LEU A 588 -23.46 3.71 -0.80
N ASP A 589 -24.41 3.28 -1.61
CA ASP A 589 -25.80 3.76 -1.58
C ASP A 589 -26.48 3.47 -0.22
N GLU A 590 -26.13 2.34 0.42
CA GLU A 590 -26.62 1.99 1.75
C GLU A 590 -25.94 2.77 2.89
N ASN A 591 -24.69 3.23 2.70
CA ASN A 591 -23.85 3.77 3.78
C ASN A 591 -23.64 5.29 3.71
N LEU A 592 -24.02 5.93 2.61
CA LEU A 592 -24.11 7.39 2.48
C LEU A 592 -25.46 7.90 2.97
N SER A 593 -25.49 9.12 3.51
CA SER A 593 -26.76 9.76 3.88
C SER A 593 -27.52 10.20 2.63
N LYS A 594 -28.86 10.30 2.76
CA LYS A 594 -29.72 10.79 1.66
C LYS A 594 -29.33 12.18 1.17
N GLU A 595 -28.93 13.06 2.09
CA GLU A 595 -28.45 14.41 1.76
C GLU A 595 -27.19 14.35 0.89
N GLN A 596 -26.21 13.49 1.25
CA GLN A 596 -25.00 13.31 0.45
C GLN A 596 -25.29 12.75 -0.94
N LEU A 597 -26.22 11.81 -1.06
CA LEU A 597 -26.60 11.25 -2.36
C LEU A 597 -27.29 12.31 -3.23
N GLN A 598 -28.17 13.12 -2.65
CA GLN A 598 -28.88 14.18 -3.37
C GLN A 598 -27.92 15.30 -3.82
N ASP A 599 -26.95 15.69 -2.99
CA ASP A 599 -25.91 16.67 -3.38
C ASP A 599 -25.06 16.16 -4.57
N ILE A 600 -24.80 14.85 -4.62
CA ILE A 600 -24.05 14.22 -5.72
C ILE A 600 -24.86 14.25 -7.02
N GLU A 601 -26.14 13.88 -6.98
CA GLU A 601 -27.04 13.92 -8.15
C GLU A 601 -27.13 15.33 -8.75
N VAL A 602 -27.32 16.34 -7.90
CA VAL A 602 -27.38 17.74 -8.34
C VAL A 602 -26.06 18.17 -8.99
N ALA A 603 -24.91 17.82 -8.40
CA ALA A 603 -23.60 18.17 -8.94
C ALA A 603 -23.30 17.48 -10.28
N THR A 604 -23.76 16.25 -10.49
CA THR A 604 -23.58 15.52 -11.75
C THR A 604 -24.38 16.18 -12.87
N ASP A 605 -25.64 16.53 -12.64
CA ASP A 605 -26.49 17.18 -13.65
C ASP A 605 -25.92 18.51 -14.16
N TYR A 606 -25.34 19.35 -13.28
CA TYR A 606 -24.71 20.61 -13.70
C TYR A 606 -23.50 20.40 -14.62
N THR A 607 -22.76 19.31 -14.43
CA THR A 607 -21.55 18.98 -15.19
C THR A 607 -21.89 18.43 -16.59
N THR A 608 -22.96 17.63 -16.69
CA THR A 608 -23.47 17.12 -17.98
C THR A 608 -24.06 18.23 -18.84
N THR A 609 -24.67 19.25 -18.21
CA THR A 609 -25.29 20.37 -18.93
C THR A 609 -24.26 21.36 -19.51
N THR A 610 -23.07 21.46 -18.93
CA THR A 610 -22.00 22.37 -19.41
C THR A 610 -21.10 21.76 -20.49
N THR A 611 -21.05 20.44 -20.61
CA THR A 611 -20.23 19.71 -21.60
C THR A 611 -20.90 19.60 -22.97
N VAL A 612 -22.23 19.83 -23.07
CA VAL A 612 -22.98 19.83 -24.33
C VAL A 612 -23.20 21.25 -24.84
N THR A 613 -22.13 21.92 -25.24
CA THR A 613 -22.25 23.05 -26.19
C THR A 613 -21.22 22.87 -27.30
N PRO A 614 -21.62 22.36 -28.48
CA PRO A 614 -20.77 22.44 -29.65
C PRO A 614 -20.68 23.91 -30.03
N ILE A 615 -19.48 24.50 -29.99
CA ILE A 615 -19.24 25.80 -30.59
C ILE A 615 -19.26 25.58 -32.10
N ALA A 616 -20.44 25.75 -32.70
CA ALA A 616 -20.56 25.98 -34.13
C ALA A 616 -20.12 27.42 -34.42
N GLY A 617 -19.10 27.58 -35.26
CA GLY A 617 -18.60 28.87 -35.73
C GLY A 617 -17.32 28.73 -36.53
#